data_AF-A0A1M7XYN2-F1
#
_entry.id   AF-A0A1M7XYN2-F1
#
_cell.length_a   1.000
_cell.length_b   1.000
_cell.length_c   1.000
_cell.angle_alpha   90.00
_cell.angle_beta   90.00
_cell.angle_gamma   90.00
#
_symmetry.space_group_name_H-M   'P 1'
#
loop_
_entity.id
_entity.type
_entity.pdbx_description
1 polymer ?
#
loop_
_entity_poly.entity_id
_entity_poly.type
_entity_poly.pdbx_seq_one_letter_code
_entity_poly.pdbx_strand_id
1 'polypeptide(L)'
;MDQSSLEMDTFLLDRSDYKKLTERIYSGIEEVDTNLQEVVESFVDASTKAEEGIQVINTGINQMTTIRKNFNSVVEAINKLASKSEEIKNIVEMITRISKMTNLLSLNASIEAARAGEQGKGFTVVANEVRRLAEQSSGAAKDIGALINAIELEINQTEEIIRNVNQDVELGESVIADAGKTFNGIFLNIEDVSNKIMNVSASMEDVFSAARFIIDNRDSNG
;
A
#
# COMPACT_ATOMS: atom_id res chain seq x y z
N MET A 1 -85.07 -23.78 -22.83
CA MET A 1 -84.31 -23.69 -21.56
C MET A 1 -82.98 -23.06 -21.90
N ASP A 2 -82.61 -22.08 -21.09
CA ASP A 2 -82.03 -20.80 -21.48
C ASP A 2 -80.49 -20.79 -21.47
N GLN A 3 -79.88 -20.49 -22.62
CA GLN A 3 -78.42 -20.26 -22.75
C GLN A 3 -78.00 -18.89 -22.19
N SER A 4 -78.93 -17.98 -21.84
CA SER A 4 -78.63 -16.67 -21.24
C SER A 4 -78.30 -16.76 -19.74
N SER A 5 -78.57 -17.90 -19.10
CA SER A 5 -78.30 -18.13 -17.67
C SER A 5 -76.87 -18.58 -17.36
N LEU A 6 -76.04 -18.85 -18.37
CA LEU A 6 -74.66 -19.33 -18.18
C LEU A 6 -73.56 -18.28 -18.49
N GLU A 7 -73.91 -17.09 -19.01
CA GLU A 7 -72.93 -16.04 -19.31
C GLU A 7 -72.85 -14.94 -18.23
N MET A 8 -73.77 -14.90 -17.25
CA MET A 8 -73.81 -13.81 -16.25
C MET A 8 -72.88 -14.02 -15.05
N ASP A 9 -72.43 -15.25 -14.78
CA ASP A 9 -71.57 -15.55 -13.62
C ASP A 9 -70.09 -15.19 -13.82
N THR A 10 -69.71 -14.63 -14.97
CA THR A 10 -68.31 -14.34 -15.30
C THR A 10 -67.88 -12.90 -15.00
N PHE A 11 -68.73 -12.02 -14.43
CA PHE A 11 -68.34 -10.60 -14.30
C PHE A 11 -68.86 -9.80 -13.09
N LEU A 12 -69.21 -10.42 -11.96
CA LEU A 12 -69.54 -9.64 -10.75
C LEU A 12 -68.70 -10.11 -9.57
N LEU A 13 -67.48 -9.58 -9.45
CA LEU A 13 -66.85 -9.50 -8.13
C LEU A 13 -67.81 -8.72 -7.20
N ASP A 14 -68.17 -9.31 -6.06
CA ASP A 14 -69.07 -8.69 -5.09
C ASP A 14 -68.52 -7.33 -4.60
N ARG A 15 -69.37 -6.42 -4.12
CA ARG A 15 -68.95 -5.16 -3.50
C ARG A 15 -67.95 -5.41 -2.36
N SER A 16 -68.14 -6.51 -1.63
CA SER A 16 -67.21 -6.99 -0.61
C SER A 16 -65.83 -7.35 -1.17
N ASP A 17 -65.76 -7.99 -2.33
CA ASP A 17 -64.51 -8.52 -2.88
C ASP A 17 -63.60 -7.43 -3.44
N TYR A 18 -64.15 -6.39 -4.06
CA TYR A 18 -63.35 -5.22 -4.47
C TYR A 18 -62.86 -4.42 -3.27
N LYS A 19 -63.69 -4.25 -2.23
CA LYS A 19 -63.27 -3.53 -1.02
C LYS A 19 -62.09 -4.26 -0.36
N LYS A 20 -62.19 -5.59 -0.24
CA LYS A 20 -61.08 -6.43 0.24
C LYS A 20 -59.85 -6.35 -0.67
N LEU A 21 -60.04 -6.31 -1.99
CA LEU A 21 -58.93 -6.16 -2.95
C LEU A 21 -58.22 -4.81 -2.78
N THR A 22 -58.96 -3.71 -2.65
CA THR A 22 -58.37 -2.38 -2.44
C THR A 22 -57.72 -2.26 -1.07
N GLU A 23 -58.33 -2.81 0.00
CA GLU A 23 -57.71 -2.87 1.34
C GLU A 23 -56.38 -3.64 1.29
N ARG A 24 -56.32 -4.75 0.55
CA ARG A 24 -55.06 -5.50 0.32
C ARG A 24 -54.03 -4.70 -0.47
N ILE A 25 -54.44 -3.93 -1.47
CA ILE A 25 -53.54 -3.04 -2.23
C ILE A 25 -52.98 -1.96 -1.33
N TYR A 26 -53.80 -1.31 -0.51
CA TYR A 26 -53.33 -0.28 0.44
C TYR A 26 -52.33 -0.84 1.45
N SER A 27 -52.66 -2.00 2.05
CA SER A 27 -51.73 -2.68 2.97
C SER A 27 -50.41 -3.05 2.28
N GLY A 28 -50.47 -3.49 1.01
CA GLY A 28 -49.27 -3.80 0.25
C GLY A 28 -48.42 -2.58 -0.10
N ILE A 29 -49.05 -1.43 -0.41
CA ILE A 29 -48.34 -0.17 -0.66
C ILE A 29 -47.67 0.34 0.62
N GLU A 30 -48.36 0.28 1.77
CA GLU A 30 -47.79 0.69 3.06
C GLU A 30 -46.61 -0.19 3.48
N GLU A 31 -46.71 -1.51 3.23
CA GLU A 31 -45.60 -2.44 3.44
C GLU A 31 -44.42 -2.14 2.52
N VAL A 32 -44.66 -1.87 1.23
CA VAL A 32 -43.60 -1.48 0.29
C VAL A 32 -42.97 -0.15 0.70
N ASP A 33 -43.75 0.86 1.10
CA ASP A 33 -43.21 2.15 1.53
C ASP A 33 -42.30 2.02 2.76
N THR A 34 -42.74 1.24 3.75
CA THR A 34 -41.94 0.93 4.94
C THR A 34 -40.62 0.25 4.55
N ASN A 35 -40.68 -0.76 3.68
CA ASN A 35 -39.48 -1.44 3.18
C ASN A 35 -38.56 -0.50 2.40
N LEU A 36 -39.10 0.42 1.60
CA LEU A 36 -38.30 1.41 0.87
C LEU A 36 -37.59 2.37 1.82
N GLN A 37 -38.25 2.82 2.89
CA GLN A 37 -37.63 3.66 3.91
C GLN A 37 -36.44 2.96 4.59
N GLU A 38 -36.60 1.70 5.00
CA GLU A 38 -35.51 0.90 5.58
C GLU A 38 -34.34 0.71 4.60
N VAL A 39 -34.66 0.46 3.33
CA VAL A 39 -33.66 0.31 2.26
C VAL A 39 -32.91 1.62 2.04
N VAL A 40 -33.59 2.78 2.00
CA VAL A 40 -32.96 4.10 1.88
C VAL A 40 -32.01 4.36 3.04
N GLU A 41 -32.42 4.08 4.28
CA GLU A 41 -31.56 4.23 5.45
C GLU A 41 -30.29 3.37 5.32
N SER A 42 -30.44 2.11 4.90
CA SER A 42 -29.31 1.22 4.67
C SER A 42 -28.36 1.72 3.57
N PHE A 43 -28.90 2.34 2.50
CA PHE A 43 -28.08 2.91 1.44
C PHE A 43 -27.34 4.18 1.87
N VAL A 44 -27.95 5.03 2.69
CA VAL A 44 -27.28 6.19 3.27
C VAL A 44 -26.09 5.75 4.11
N ASP A 45 -26.27 4.77 5.00
CA ASP A 45 -25.17 4.21 5.81
C ASP A 45 -24.07 3.58 4.93
N ALA A 46 -24.45 2.80 3.91
CA ALA A 46 -23.50 2.23 2.96
C ALA A 46 -22.72 3.30 2.18
N SER A 47 -23.38 4.39 1.80
CA SER A 47 -22.75 5.52 1.09
C SER A 47 -21.71 6.21 1.97
N THR A 48 -22.06 6.49 3.23
CA THR A 48 -21.15 7.08 4.20
C THR A 48 -19.92 6.19 4.42
N LYS A 49 -20.12 4.88 4.61
CA LYS A 49 -19.02 3.91 4.77
C LYS A 49 -18.14 3.81 3.52
N ALA A 50 -18.72 3.88 2.33
CA ALA A 50 -17.95 3.89 1.08
C ALA A 50 -17.09 5.15 0.96
N GLU A 51 -17.63 6.32 1.32
CA GLU A 51 -16.90 7.59 1.34
C GLU A 51 -15.76 7.58 2.37
N GLU A 52 -16.02 7.11 3.59
CA GLU A 52 -14.98 6.89 4.61
C GLU A 52 -13.89 5.93 4.10
N GLY A 53 -14.28 4.85 3.42
CA GLY A 53 -13.36 3.92 2.78
C GLY A 53 -12.46 4.60 1.75
N ILE A 54 -13.01 5.46 0.90
CA ILE A 54 -12.23 6.26 -0.07
C ILE A 54 -11.23 7.18 0.64
N GLN A 55 -11.63 7.83 1.73
CA GLN A 55 -10.72 8.69 2.52
C GLN A 55 -9.56 7.89 3.13
N VAL A 56 -9.84 6.70 3.66
CA VAL A 56 -8.81 5.79 4.20
C VAL A 56 -7.86 5.34 3.09
N ILE A 57 -8.37 4.98 1.90
CA ILE A 57 -7.53 4.62 0.76
C ILE A 57 -6.64 5.79 0.33
N ASN A 58 -7.19 7.00 0.19
CA ASN A 58 -6.40 8.18 -0.16
C ASN A 58 -5.27 8.45 0.85
N THR A 59 -5.56 8.25 2.13
CA THR A 59 -4.55 8.30 3.20
C THR A 59 -3.48 7.22 3.00
N GLY A 60 -3.88 6.00 2.66
CA GLY A 60 -2.98 4.90 2.33
C GLY A 60 -2.07 5.18 1.13
N ILE A 61 -2.60 5.79 0.06
CA ILE A 61 -1.84 6.19 -1.14
C ILE A 61 -0.76 7.22 -0.76
N ASN A 62 -1.13 8.23 0.01
CA ASN A 62 -0.19 9.25 0.49
C ASN A 62 0.90 8.65 1.38
N GLN A 63 0.53 7.67 2.22
CA GLN A 63 1.47 6.97 3.07
C GLN A 63 2.46 6.13 2.26
N MET A 64 1.99 5.39 1.24
CA MET A 64 2.88 4.64 0.34
C MET A 64 3.83 5.54 -0.44
N THR A 65 3.35 6.70 -0.88
CA THR A 65 4.20 7.71 -1.55
C THR A 65 5.32 8.18 -0.62
N THR A 66 5.01 8.43 0.65
CA THR A 66 5.99 8.77 1.69
C THR A 66 6.97 7.62 1.93
N ILE A 67 6.48 6.38 2.02
CA ILE A 67 7.31 5.18 2.19
C ILE A 67 8.31 5.06 1.03
N ARG A 68 7.86 5.15 -0.22
CA ARG A 68 8.74 5.12 -1.41
C ARG A 68 9.81 6.21 -1.34
N LYS A 69 9.44 7.43 -0.97
CA LYS A 69 10.42 8.54 -0.84
C LYS A 69 11.49 8.26 0.23
N ASN A 70 11.06 7.79 1.40
CA ASN A 70 11.98 7.45 2.48
C ASN A 70 12.89 6.29 2.06
N PHE A 71 12.33 5.31 1.37
CA PHE A 71 13.06 4.17 0.86
C PHE A 71 14.15 4.58 -0.15
N ASN A 72 13.84 5.45 -1.10
CA ASN A 72 14.84 6.02 -2.01
C ASN A 72 16.00 6.71 -1.27
N SER A 73 15.72 7.35 -0.13
CA SER A 73 16.77 7.96 0.72
C SER A 73 17.67 6.92 1.36
N VAL A 74 17.12 5.74 1.74
CA VAL A 74 17.90 4.60 2.24
C VAL A 74 18.80 4.05 1.14
N VAL A 75 18.28 3.88 -0.08
CA VAL A 75 19.09 3.45 -1.24
C VAL A 75 20.26 4.40 -1.48
N GLU A 76 20.01 5.71 -1.47
CA GLU A 76 21.07 6.71 -1.64
C GLU A 76 22.12 6.63 -0.52
N ALA A 77 21.70 6.41 0.73
CA ALA A 77 22.62 6.27 1.86
C ALA A 77 23.52 5.03 1.73
N ILE A 78 22.98 3.89 1.29
CA ILE A 78 23.74 2.67 1.06
C ILE A 78 24.73 2.84 -0.10
N ASN A 79 24.32 3.47 -1.20
CA ASN A 79 25.23 3.77 -2.31
C ASN A 79 26.39 4.68 -1.88
N LYS A 80 26.12 5.69 -1.04
CA LYS A 80 27.16 6.54 -0.45
C LYS A 80 28.09 5.76 0.47
N LEU A 81 27.56 4.82 1.25
CA LEU A 81 28.36 3.96 2.12
C LEU A 81 29.26 3.03 1.30
N ALA A 82 28.76 2.47 0.20
CA ALA A 82 29.53 1.64 -0.74
C ALA A 82 30.72 2.42 -1.31
N SER A 83 30.47 3.62 -1.84
CA SER A 83 31.52 4.51 -2.36
C SER A 83 32.57 4.86 -1.30
N LYS A 84 32.13 5.17 -0.07
CA LYS A 84 33.05 5.47 1.03
C LYS A 84 33.88 4.25 1.45
N SER A 85 33.28 3.06 1.44
CA SER A 85 33.99 1.81 1.72
C SER A 85 35.10 1.55 0.69
N GLU A 86 34.81 1.81 -0.59
CA GLU A 86 35.80 1.72 -1.67
C GLU A 86 36.94 2.74 -1.53
N GLU A 87 36.62 3.99 -1.18
CA GLU A 87 37.63 5.02 -0.88
C GLU A 87 38.56 4.58 0.27
N ILE A 88 38.00 4.03 1.36
CA ILE A 88 38.79 3.54 2.49
C ILE A 88 39.65 2.34 2.08
N LYS A 89 39.13 1.42 1.26
CA LYS A 89 39.89 0.29 0.72
C LYS A 89 41.15 0.76 -0.01
N ASN A 90 41.01 1.77 -0.88
CA ASN A 90 42.14 2.38 -1.60
C ASN A 90 43.18 3.01 -0.65
N ILE A 91 42.73 3.67 0.42
CA ILE A 91 43.62 4.24 1.45
C ILE A 91 44.38 3.13 2.18
N VAL A 92 43.70 2.05 2.57
CA VAL A 92 44.30 0.90 3.26
C VAL A 92 45.35 0.20 2.40
N GLU A 93 45.08 0.05 1.10
CA GLU A 93 46.06 -0.48 0.13
C GLU A 93 47.29 0.43 0.01
N MET A 94 47.08 1.75 -0.02
CA MET A 94 48.16 2.73 -0.03
C MET A 94 49.02 2.63 1.25
N ILE A 95 48.41 2.56 2.44
CA ILE A 95 49.12 2.39 3.71
C ILE A 95 49.94 1.09 3.68
N THR A 96 49.34 -0.01 3.21
CA THR A 96 50.03 -1.30 3.07
C THR A 96 51.26 -1.20 2.18
N ARG A 97 51.17 -0.47 1.05
CA ARG A 97 52.32 -0.22 0.17
C ARG A 97 53.40 0.63 0.85
N ILE A 98 53.00 1.72 1.53
CA ILE A 98 53.93 2.60 2.26
C ILE A 98 54.65 1.81 3.36
N SER A 99 53.94 1.02 4.17
CA SER A 99 54.52 0.19 5.21
C SER A 99 55.52 -0.82 4.64
N LYS A 100 55.23 -1.47 3.51
CA LYS A 100 56.17 -2.37 2.83
C LYS A 100 57.43 -1.64 2.34
N MET A 101 57.28 -0.46 1.76
CA MET A 101 58.42 0.36 1.33
C MET A 101 59.29 0.82 2.51
N THR A 102 58.67 1.31 3.59
CA THR A 102 59.36 1.73 4.81
C THR A 102 60.09 0.55 5.47
N ASN A 103 59.49 -0.63 5.46
CA ASN A 103 60.11 -1.86 5.94
C ASN A 103 61.38 -2.21 5.12
N LEU A 104 61.31 -2.12 3.79
CA LEU A 104 62.47 -2.34 2.92
C LEU A 104 63.56 -1.27 3.10
N LEU A 105 63.16 0.00 3.24
CA LEU A 105 64.08 1.11 3.42
C LEU A 105 64.84 1.00 4.75
N SER A 106 64.12 0.69 5.83
CA SER A 106 64.71 0.48 7.15
C SER A 106 65.61 -0.75 7.20
N LEU A 107 65.27 -1.83 6.49
CA LEU A 107 66.16 -2.98 6.34
C LEU A 107 67.48 -2.59 5.67
N ASN A 108 67.43 -1.85 4.57
CA ASN A 108 68.64 -1.35 3.89
C ASN A 108 69.47 -0.43 4.80
N ALA A 109 68.80 0.43 5.58
CA ALA A 109 69.47 1.30 6.56
C ALA A 109 70.15 0.48 7.68
N SER A 110 69.49 -0.56 8.21
CA SER A 110 70.10 -1.47 9.19
C SER A 110 71.34 -2.18 8.64
N ILE A 111 71.31 -2.61 7.37
CA ILE A 111 72.45 -3.25 6.71
C ILE A 111 73.63 -2.28 6.57
N GLU A 112 73.38 -1.06 6.08
CA GLU A 112 74.45 -0.07 5.88
C GLU A 112 75.01 0.44 7.22
N ALA A 113 74.15 0.57 8.23
CA ALA A 113 74.57 0.90 9.60
C ALA A 113 75.46 -0.19 10.21
N ALA A 114 75.14 -1.48 9.99
CA ALA A 114 76.02 -2.58 10.40
C ALA A 114 77.37 -2.54 9.67
N ARG A 115 77.37 -2.13 8.39
CA ARG A 115 78.58 -1.99 7.55
C ARG A 115 79.51 -0.88 8.03
N ALA A 116 78.97 0.20 8.61
CA ALA A 116 79.73 1.29 9.21
C ALA A 116 80.38 0.94 10.57
N GLY A 117 80.17 -0.28 11.09
CA GLY A 117 80.80 -0.76 12.32
C GLY A 117 80.38 0.02 13.57
N GLU A 118 81.34 0.39 14.43
CA GLU A 118 81.08 1.12 15.68
C GLU A 118 80.31 2.45 15.46
N GLN A 119 80.60 3.16 14.36
CA GLN A 119 79.96 4.45 14.05
C GLN A 119 78.48 4.31 13.66
N GLY A 120 78.05 3.11 13.24
CA GLY A 120 76.68 2.83 12.82
C GLY A 120 75.79 2.20 13.89
N LYS A 121 76.29 1.94 15.11
CA LYS A 121 75.50 1.29 16.16
C LYS A 121 74.21 2.05 16.51
N GLY A 122 74.28 3.37 16.66
CA GLY A 122 73.10 4.21 16.94
C GLY A 122 72.08 4.17 15.79
N PHE A 123 72.54 4.24 14.54
CA PHE A 123 71.69 4.15 13.36
C PHE A 123 71.01 2.79 13.21
N THR A 124 71.69 1.70 13.60
CA THR A 124 71.13 0.35 13.58
C THR A 124 69.92 0.23 14.50
N VAL A 125 69.98 0.83 15.69
CA VAL A 125 68.84 0.82 16.64
C VAL A 125 67.65 1.56 16.06
N VAL A 126 67.87 2.75 15.49
CA VAL A 126 66.81 3.54 14.85
C VAL A 126 66.20 2.79 13.66
N ALA A 127 67.02 2.20 12.80
CA ALA A 127 66.55 1.46 11.64
C ALA A 127 65.71 0.24 12.04
N ASN A 128 66.10 -0.50 13.07
CA ASN A 128 65.31 -1.61 13.60
C ASN A 128 63.96 -1.15 14.19
N GLU A 129 63.92 0.00 14.87
CA GLU A 129 62.67 0.55 15.40
C GLU A 129 61.72 1.01 14.28
N VAL A 130 62.25 1.66 13.24
CA VAL A 130 61.46 2.02 12.04
C VAL A 130 60.91 0.76 11.36
N ARG A 131 61.72 -0.31 11.26
CA ARG A 131 61.29 -1.61 10.72
C ARG A 131 60.11 -2.18 11.51
N ARG A 132 60.23 -2.20 12.84
CA ARG A 132 59.19 -2.68 13.76
C ARG A 132 57.89 -1.89 13.61
N LEU A 133 57.97 -0.56 13.51
CA LEU A 133 56.80 0.30 13.29
C LEU A 133 56.15 0.04 11.92
N ALA A 134 56.97 -0.16 10.87
CA ALA A 134 56.46 -0.47 9.53
C ALA A 134 55.72 -1.82 9.49
N GLU A 135 56.25 -2.85 10.15
CA GLU A 135 55.59 -4.15 10.30
C GLU A 135 54.26 -4.02 11.08
N GLN A 136 54.25 -3.25 12.17
CA GLN A 136 53.02 -2.97 12.94
C GLN A 136 51.97 -2.23 12.11
N SER A 137 52.36 -1.19 11.37
CA SER A 137 51.45 -0.46 10.48
C SER A 137 50.88 -1.37 9.39
N SER A 138 51.69 -2.26 8.81
CA SER A 138 51.20 -3.24 7.83
C SER A 138 50.20 -4.23 8.44
N GLY A 139 50.42 -4.64 9.69
CA GLY A 139 49.47 -5.48 10.43
C GLY A 139 48.13 -4.79 10.64
N ALA A 140 48.16 -3.56 11.17
CA ALA A 140 46.96 -2.76 11.39
C ALA A 140 46.19 -2.48 10.08
N ALA A 141 46.90 -2.18 8.99
CA ALA A 141 46.27 -1.99 7.68
C ALA A 141 45.56 -3.27 7.19
N LYS A 142 46.13 -4.45 7.43
CA LYS A 142 45.50 -5.73 7.10
C LYS A 142 44.21 -5.96 7.88
N ASP A 143 44.22 -5.65 9.18
CA ASP A 143 43.04 -5.81 10.05
C ASP A 143 41.92 -4.85 9.63
N ILE A 144 42.25 -3.58 9.30
CA ILE A 144 41.29 -2.62 8.74
C ILE A 144 40.75 -3.14 7.40
N GLY A 145 41.61 -3.68 6.53
CA GLY A 145 41.18 -4.26 5.26
C GLY A 145 40.17 -5.40 5.42
N ALA A 146 40.34 -6.24 6.44
CA ALA A 146 39.36 -7.29 6.76
C ALA A 146 38.01 -6.71 7.20
N LEU A 147 38.01 -5.65 8.01
CA LEU A 147 36.79 -4.95 8.43
C LEU A 147 36.07 -4.31 7.23
N ILE A 148 36.82 -3.68 6.32
CA ILE A 148 36.25 -3.06 5.11
C ILE A 148 35.62 -4.11 4.18
N ASN A 149 36.26 -5.26 4.01
CA ASN A 149 35.68 -6.37 3.24
C ASN A 149 34.39 -6.91 3.90
N ALA A 150 34.32 -6.97 5.23
CA ALA A 150 33.10 -7.37 5.93
C ALA A 150 31.97 -6.36 5.71
N ILE A 151 32.28 -5.05 5.79
CA ILE A 151 31.32 -3.97 5.49
C ILE A 151 30.84 -4.05 4.04
N GLU A 152 31.73 -4.31 3.08
CA GLU A 152 31.37 -4.50 1.66
C GLU A 152 30.38 -5.66 1.47
N LEU A 153 30.56 -6.76 2.21
CA LEU A 153 29.65 -7.90 2.18
C LEU A 153 28.27 -7.55 2.78
N GLU A 154 28.23 -6.84 3.90
CA GLU A 154 26.98 -6.37 4.53
C GLU A 154 26.21 -5.38 3.63
N ILE A 155 26.93 -4.51 2.91
CA ILE A 155 26.34 -3.61 1.90
C ILE A 155 25.67 -4.40 0.79
N ASN A 156 26.37 -5.38 0.22
CA ASN A 156 25.83 -6.22 -0.87
C ASN A 156 24.58 -7.00 -0.43
N GLN A 157 24.57 -7.52 0.81
CA GLN A 157 23.37 -8.16 1.38
C GLN A 157 22.22 -7.17 1.55
N THR A 158 22.52 -5.95 2.00
CA THR A 158 21.53 -4.88 2.16
C THR A 158 20.93 -4.46 0.82
N GLU A 159 21.71 -4.44 -0.26
CA GLU A 159 21.21 -4.17 -1.61
C GLU A 159 20.20 -5.21 -2.12
N GLU A 160 20.37 -6.49 -1.74
CA GLU A 160 19.39 -7.53 -2.06
C GLU A 160 18.07 -7.32 -1.29
N ILE A 161 18.17 -7.04 0.01
CA ILE A 161 17.01 -6.69 0.85
C ILE A 161 16.28 -5.48 0.26
N ILE A 162 17.03 -4.47 -0.17
CA ILE A 162 16.47 -3.26 -0.77
C ILE A 162 15.67 -3.58 -2.05
N ARG A 163 16.19 -4.46 -2.90
CA ARG A 163 15.47 -4.87 -4.12
C ARG A 163 14.13 -5.53 -3.80
N ASN A 164 14.10 -6.41 -2.80
CA ASN A 164 12.87 -7.08 -2.38
C ASN A 164 11.86 -6.07 -1.79
N VAL A 165 12.31 -5.18 -0.91
CA VAL A 165 11.43 -4.16 -0.32
C VAL A 165 10.87 -3.22 -1.39
N ASN A 166 11.64 -2.88 -2.42
CA ASN A 166 11.11 -2.06 -3.51
C ASN A 166 9.95 -2.74 -4.26
N GLN A 167 10.06 -4.06 -4.49
CA GLN A 167 8.97 -4.84 -5.09
C GLN A 167 7.74 -4.86 -4.18
N ASP A 168 7.93 -5.05 -2.88
CA ASP A 168 6.82 -5.04 -1.90
C ASP A 168 6.11 -3.68 -1.85
N VAL A 169 6.85 -2.57 -1.95
CA VAL A 169 6.27 -1.22 -2.02
C VAL A 169 5.46 -1.02 -3.31
N GLU A 170 5.97 -1.46 -4.46
CA GLU A 170 5.24 -1.40 -5.73
C GLU A 170 3.95 -2.23 -5.70
N LEU A 171 4.01 -3.44 -5.14
CA LEU A 171 2.83 -4.28 -4.94
C LEU A 171 1.83 -3.62 -3.99
N GLY A 172 2.31 -3.06 -2.87
CA GLY A 172 1.48 -2.35 -1.90
C GLY A 172 0.73 -1.17 -2.51
N GLU A 173 1.39 -0.40 -3.38
CA GLU A 173 0.73 0.68 -4.12
C GLU A 173 -0.35 0.18 -5.07
N SER A 174 -0.08 -0.90 -5.82
CA SER A 174 -1.06 -1.50 -6.72
C SER A 174 -2.31 -1.96 -5.96
N VAL A 175 -2.12 -2.65 -4.82
CA VAL A 175 -3.22 -3.16 -4.00
C VAL A 175 -4.09 -2.01 -3.45
N ILE A 176 -3.47 -0.94 -2.96
CA ILE A 176 -4.22 0.22 -2.45
C ILE A 176 -4.96 0.93 -3.57
N ALA A 177 -4.35 1.08 -4.76
CA ALA A 177 -5.00 1.68 -5.91
C ALA A 177 -6.23 0.87 -6.36
N ASP A 178 -6.13 -0.47 -6.37
CA ASP A 178 -7.25 -1.34 -6.74
C ASP A 178 -8.36 -1.35 -5.69
N ALA A 179 -8.01 -1.27 -4.40
CA ALA A 179 -8.99 -1.06 -3.35
C ALA A 179 -9.73 0.27 -3.54
N GLY A 180 -9.05 1.35 -3.93
CA GLY A 180 -9.66 2.63 -4.28
C GLY A 180 -10.67 2.54 -5.42
N LYS A 181 -10.32 1.82 -6.50
CA LYS A 181 -11.26 1.55 -7.61
C LYS A 181 -12.49 0.78 -7.14
N THR A 182 -12.30 -0.19 -6.24
CA THR A 182 -13.38 -1.02 -5.69
C THR A 182 -14.37 -0.18 -4.88
N PHE A 183 -13.88 0.66 -3.97
CA PHE A 183 -14.74 1.57 -3.20
C PHE A 183 -15.46 2.60 -4.08
N ASN A 184 -14.79 3.13 -5.10
CA ASN A 184 -15.44 4.01 -6.08
C ASN A 184 -16.57 3.28 -6.84
N GLY A 185 -16.37 2.01 -7.20
CA GLY A 185 -17.42 1.18 -7.80
C GLY A 185 -18.61 0.94 -6.86
N ILE A 186 -18.35 0.72 -5.57
CA ILE A 186 -19.41 0.60 -4.55
C ILE A 186 -20.22 1.89 -4.47
N PHE A 187 -19.55 3.04 -4.43
CA PHE A 187 -20.21 4.35 -4.38
C PHE A 187 -21.14 4.57 -5.58
N LEU A 188 -20.69 4.28 -6.81
CA LEU A 188 -21.51 4.40 -8.03
C LEU A 188 -22.70 3.43 -8.01
N ASN A 189 -22.53 2.22 -7.50
CA ASN A 189 -23.63 1.25 -7.39
C ASN A 189 -24.70 1.73 -6.39
N ILE A 190 -24.29 2.37 -5.28
CA ILE A 190 -25.22 2.94 -4.30
C ILE A 190 -26.04 4.07 -4.93
N GLU A 191 -25.41 4.94 -5.71
CA GLU A 191 -26.10 6.02 -6.44
C GLU A 191 -27.13 5.46 -7.45
N ASP A 192 -26.79 4.42 -8.20
CA ASP A 192 -27.71 3.75 -9.13
C ASP A 192 -28.93 3.14 -8.41
N VAL A 193 -28.72 2.47 -7.26
CA VAL A 193 -29.84 1.90 -6.51
C VAL A 193 -30.71 2.98 -5.88
N SER A 194 -30.13 4.07 -5.38
CA SER A 194 -30.88 5.23 -4.90
C SER A 194 -31.82 5.79 -5.97
N ASN A 195 -31.35 5.91 -7.22
CA ASN A 195 -32.19 6.30 -8.36
C ASN A 195 -33.31 5.30 -8.65
N LYS A 196 -33.04 3.99 -8.55
CA LYS A 196 -34.07 2.96 -8.72
C LYS A 196 -35.13 3.02 -7.64
N ILE A 197 -34.76 3.31 -6.40
CA ILE A 197 -35.72 3.49 -5.29
C ILE A 197 -36.67 4.65 -5.59
N MET A 198 -36.15 5.80 -6.03
CA MET A 198 -37.01 6.94 -6.42
C MET A 198 -38.02 6.57 -7.51
N ASN A 199 -37.62 5.76 -8.49
CA ASN A 199 -38.52 5.27 -9.54
C ASN A 199 -39.60 4.30 -8.99
N VAL A 200 -39.26 3.45 -8.02
CA VAL A 200 -40.22 2.56 -7.37
C VAL A 200 -41.21 3.37 -6.53
N SER A 201 -40.75 4.37 -5.77
CA SER A 201 -41.62 5.26 -5.00
C SER A 201 -42.62 6.00 -5.91
N ALA A 202 -42.16 6.54 -7.05
CA ALA A 202 -43.04 7.18 -8.03
C ALA A 202 -44.08 6.20 -8.60
N SER A 203 -43.65 4.96 -8.92
CA SER A 203 -44.57 3.93 -9.41
C SER A 203 -45.61 3.52 -8.35
N MET A 204 -45.26 3.53 -7.07
CA MET A 204 -46.20 3.24 -5.97
C MET A 204 -47.25 4.35 -5.81
N GLU A 205 -46.88 5.61 -6.04
CA GLU A 205 -47.82 6.74 -6.05
C GLU A 205 -48.85 6.61 -7.19
N ASP A 206 -48.43 6.15 -8.37
CA ASP A 206 -49.32 5.85 -9.49
C ASP A 206 -50.29 4.70 -9.16
N VAL A 207 -49.80 3.61 -8.55
CA VAL A 207 -50.64 2.48 -8.12
C VAL A 207 -51.65 2.92 -7.05
N PHE A 208 -51.21 3.74 -6.09
CA PHE A 208 -52.07 4.31 -5.06
C PHE A 208 -53.19 5.15 -5.67
N SER A 209 -52.85 6.01 -6.65
CA SER A 209 -53.80 6.85 -7.37
C SER A 209 -54.79 6.02 -8.20
N ALA A 210 -54.33 4.95 -8.86
CA ALA A 210 -55.19 4.04 -9.61
C ALA A 210 -56.15 3.26 -8.69
N ALA A 211 -55.68 2.79 -7.54
CA ALA A 211 -56.52 2.12 -6.54
C ALA A 211 -57.62 3.05 -6.01
N ARG A 212 -57.29 4.32 -5.76
CA ARG A 212 -58.25 5.35 -5.34
C ARG A 212 -59.30 5.62 -6.42
N PHE A 213 -58.88 5.75 -7.68
CA PHE A 213 -59.79 5.96 -8.81
C PHE A 213 -60.82 4.83 -8.96
N ILE A 214 -60.42 3.58 -8.72
CA ILE A 214 -61.33 2.41 -8.75
C ILE A 214 -62.44 2.53 -7.69
N ILE A 215 -62.11 3.05 -6.49
CA ILE A 215 -63.09 3.29 -5.42
C ILE A 215 -64.04 4.41 -5.83
N ASP A 216 -63.50 5.57 -6.21
CA ASP A 216 -64.27 6.77 -6.51
C ASP A 216 -65.26 6.55 -7.67
N ASN A 217 -64.84 5.88 -8.75
CA ASN A 217 -65.72 5.61 -9.89
C ASN A 217 -66.81 4.58 -9.61
N ARG A 218 -66.60 3.65 -8.66
CA ARG A 218 -67.62 2.66 -8.31
C ARG A 218 -68.66 3.25 -7.37
N ASP A 219 -68.27 4.09 -6.42
CA ASP A 219 -69.22 4.82 -5.57
C ASP A 219 -70.01 5.88 -6.37
N SER A 220 -69.50 6.30 -7.54
CA SER A 220 -70.17 7.21 -8.48
C SER A 220 -71.19 6.54 -9.43
N ASN A 221 -71.05 5.23 -9.69
CA ASN A 221 -71.92 4.45 -10.60
C ASN A 221 -73.00 3.62 -9.87
N GLY A 222 -73.41 4.06 -8.66
CA GLY A 222 -74.52 3.49 -7.89
C GLY A 222 -75.89 3.89 -8.44
#